data_AF-A0A0D8XFG1-F1
#
_entry.id   AF-A0A0D8XFG1-F1
#
_cell.length_a   1.000
_cell.length_b   1.000
_cell.length_c   1.000
_cell.angle_alpha   90.00
_cell.angle_beta   90.00
_cell.angle_gamma   90.00
#
_symmetry.space_group_name_H-M   'P 1'
#
loop_
_entity.id
_entity.type
_entity.pdbx_description
1 polymer ?
#
loop_
_entity_poly.entity_id
_entity_poly.type
_entity_poly.pdbx_seq_one_letter_code
_entity_poly.pdbx_strand_id
1 'polypeptide(L)'
;MEVFESKIEELVDLRDGFFEKYPNGTEADRVKAVRDKALLLLEDVPLSEFPRSAERYLQCGRILNACVAYDPRCEEFLSKAVKLDPDALAWLELGICLSKKPDVQFAIECVECSLELERSSRALHTLSMLLRAKMMKIVDHLERSTLQKRSSELAFEAVKLDPQSGTAHSCLGNSLFLEFFNEGQSNPNLMKQACDEYRLALQCGKEYRNADLHLNAGAAFRYEENYSEALFHFQQAVKYDPNNVIGSHERLTSLRQFLSNVYLGIQTTGNLRSKRITEFKSSLSNCSSSMSPFSGLNIIQTFKRLKDGSNKGNVIVGKIVASVTHEDIVPVTSVLMDVEGDCLALCVYNCASSLTFSIADTVAVADPFMIKVKDLQLPNHSNVSFSSIRVPTPSKISRNGCLPKPKQLAPSHLKISAL
;
A
#
# COMPACT_ATOMS: atom_id res chain seq x y z
N MET A 1 22.28 28.09 -15.87
CA MET A 1 21.85 26.82 -15.23
C MET A 1 20.65 27.05 -14.31
N GLU A 2 20.71 27.93 -13.30
CA GLU A 2 19.60 28.17 -12.36
C GLU A 2 18.24 28.53 -13.02
N VAL A 3 18.23 29.42 -14.01
CA VAL A 3 17.00 29.79 -14.75
C VAL A 3 16.39 28.58 -15.47
N PHE A 4 17.22 27.66 -15.96
CA PHE A 4 16.75 26.47 -16.68
C PHE A 4 16.15 25.44 -15.71
N GLU A 5 16.83 25.17 -14.59
CA GLU A 5 16.32 24.29 -13.54
C GLU A 5 14.96 24.77 -13.03
N SER A 6 14.82 26.07 -12.76
CA SER A 6 13.55 26.67 -12.34
C SER A 6 12.43 26.45 -13.37
N LYS A 7 12.71 26.57 -14.68
CA LYS A 7 11.70 26.29 -15.73
C LYS A 7 11.31 24.81 -15.78
N ILE A 8 12.23 23.88 -15.53
CA ILE A 8 11.91 22.44 -15.41
C ILE A 8 11.06 22.19 -14.16
N GLU A 9 11.41 22.78 -13.02
CA GLU A 9 10.63 22.66 -11.79
C GLU A 9 9.19 23.15 -11.99
N GLU A 10 8.99 24.27 -12.69
CA GLU A 10 7.64 24.73 -13.03
C GLU A 10 6.87 23.77 -13.95
N LEU A 11 7.57 23.04 -14.83
CA LEU A 11 6.96 22.04 -15.70
C LEU A 11 6.55 20.79 -14.91
N VAL A 12 7.39 20.35 -13.98
CA VAL A 12 7.09 19.26 -13.03
C VAL A 12 5.95 19.66 -12.09
N ASP A 13 5.94 20.90 -11.59
CA ASP A 13 4.86 21.43 -10.77
C ASP A 13 3.53 21.49 -11.52
N LEU A 14 3.54 21.87 -12.80
CA LEU A 14 2.35 21.80 -13.65
C LEU A 14 1.85 20.37 -13.79
N ARG A 15 2.75 19.40 -13.95
CA ARG A 15 2.41 17.98 -14.11
C ARG A 15 1.81 17.39 -12.83
N ASP A 16 2.45 17.61 -11.68
CA ASP A 16 2.09 16.96 -10.42
C ASP A 16 0.96 17.71 -9.71
N GLY A 17 0.90 19.04 -9.86
CA GLY A 17 -0.15 19.90 -9.30
C GLY A 17 -1.36 20.12 -10.22
N PHE A 18 -1.43 19.46 -11.38
CA PHE A 18 -2.43 19.74 -12.41
C PHE A 18 -3.87 19.72 -11.87
N PHE A 19 -4.23 18.66 -11.14
CA PHE A 19 -5.59 18.47 -10.63
C PHE A 19 -5.94 19.36 -9.43
N GLU A 20 -4.97 20.03 -8.82
CA GLU A 20 -5.26 21.08 -7.82
C GLU A 20 -5.76 22.35 -8.51
N LYS A 21 -5.17 22.68 -9.65
CA LYS A 21 -5.53 23.87 -10.44
C LYS A 21 -6.72 23.61 -11.37
N TYR A 22 -6.87 22.37 -11.83
CA TYR A 22 -7.93 21.93 -12.74
C TYR A 22 -8.64 20.69 -12.17
N PRO A 23 -9.47 20.83 -11.12
CA PRO A 23 -10.10 19.67 -10.45
C PRO A 23 -11.00 18.81 -11.33
N ASN A 24 -11.54 19.38 -12.41
CA ASN A 24 -12.37 18.69 -13.40
C ASN A 24 -11.60 18.32 -14.67
N GLY A 25 -10.28 18.55 -14.70
CA GLY A 25 -9.44 18.21 -15.84
C GLY A 25 -9.25 16.71 -15.98
N THR A 26 -9.06 16.24 -17.20
CA THR A 26 -8.76 14.83 -17.48
C THR A 26 -7.24 14.59 -17.53
N GLU A 27 -6.82 13.33 -17.47
CA GLU A 27 -5.42 12.96 -17.73
C GLU A 27 -4.95 13.40 -19.12
N ALA A 28 -5.84 13.39 -20.12
CA ALA A 28 -5.50 13.86 -21.45
C ALA A 28 -5.21 15.37 -21.47
N ASP A 29 -5.97 16.16 -20.69
CA ASP A 29 -5.72 17.60 -20.53
C ASP A 29 -4.38 17.85 -19.84
N ARG A 30 -4.06 17.07 -18.80
CA ARG A 30 -2.77 17.13 -18.10
C ARG A 30 -1.61 16.83 -19.03
N VAL A 31 -1.68 15.70 -19.73
CA VAL A 31 -0.64 15.27 -20.69
C VAL A 31 -0.45 16.32 -21.77
N LYS A 32 -1.55 16.87 -22.32
CA LYS A 32 -1.49 17.93 -23.32
C LYS A 32 -0.86 19.21 -22.78
N ALA A 33 -1.33 19.72 -21.64
CA ALA A 33 -0.81 20.96 -21.05
C ALA A 33 0.69 20.88 -20.71
N VAL A 34 1.11 19.76 -20.13
CA VAL A 34 2.54 19.50 -19.83
C VAL A 34 3.34 19.41 -21.12
N ARG A 35 2.85 18.68 -22.14
CA ARG A 35 3.54 18.55 -23.43
C ARG A 35 3.66 19.88 -24.17
N ASP A 36 2.61 20.69 -24.20
CA ASP A 36 2.61 22.00 -24.86
C ASP A 36 3.64 22.93 -24.19
N LYS A 37 3.67 22.97 -22.83
CA LYS A 37 4.68 23.75 -22.10
C LYS A 37 6.10 23.21 -22.31
N ALA A 38 6.28 21.90 -22.37
CA ALA A 38 7.57 21.26 -22.63
C ALA A 38 8.10 21.59 -24.04
N LEU A 39 7.24 21.59 -25.06
CA LEU A 39 7.65 21.92 -26.43
C LEU A 39 8.09 23.39 -26.56
N LEU A 40 7.38 24.31 -25.92
CA LEU A 40 7.79 25.72 -25.87
C LEU A 40 9.16 25.87 -25.17
N LEU A 41 9.36 25.19 -24.05
CA LEU A 41 10.64 25.21 -23.34
C LEU A 41 11.79 24.60 -24.15
N LEU A 42 11.49 23.66 -25.05
CA LEU A 42 12.47 23.04 -25.93
C LEU A 42 13.00 24.03 -26.99
N GLU A 43 12.17 24.96 -27.45
CA GLU A 43 12.57 26.02 -28.40
C GLU A 43 13.57 27.01 -27.80
N ASP A 44 13.54 27.19 -26.47
CA ASP A 44 14.49 28.03 -25.73
C ASP A 44 15.91 27.42 -25.64
N VAL A 45 16.09 26.13 -26.01
CA VAL A 45 17.39 25.46 -25.98
C VAL A 45 18.08 25.64 -27.34
N PRO A 46 19.22 26.37 -27.42
CA PRO A 46 19.88 26.71 -28.68
C PRO A 46 20.69 25.52 -29.25
N LEU A 47 20.05 24.36 -29.45
CA LEU A 47 20.72 23.14 -29.88
C LEU A 47 21.33 23.24 -31.29
N SER A 48 20.70 24.02 -32.18
CA SER A 48 21.18 24.28 -33.55
C SER A 48 22.50 25.05 -33.58
N GLU A 49 22.71 25.95 -32.61
CA GLU A 49 23.95 26.71 -32.46
C GLU A 49 25.07 25.87 -31.84
N PHE A 50 24.71 24.83 -31.08
CA PHE A 50 25.64 23.96 -30.34
C PHE A 50 25.39 22.46 -30.60
N PRO A 51 25.53 21.95 -31.84
CA PRO A 51 25.09 20.60 -32.23
C PRO A 51 25.90 19.45 -31.60
N ARG A 52 27.01 19.75 -30.91
CA ARG A 52 27.88 18.80 -30.19
C ARG A 52 27.96 19.08 -28.69
N SER A 53 27.00 19.81 -28.13
CA SER A 53 26.96 20.08 -26.69
C SER A 53 26.16 19.01 -25.95
N ALA A 54 26.85 18.20 -25.14
CA ALA A 54 26.21 17.21 -24.26
C ALA A 54 25.21 17.88 -23.30
N GLU A 55 25.57 19.03 -22.72
CA GLU A 55 24.71 19.83 -21.84
C GLU A 55 23.37 20.19 -22.53
N ARG A 56 23.39 20.66 -23.78
CA ARG A 56 22.16 21.03 -24.51
C ARG A 56 21.30 19.81 -24.81
N TYR A 57 21.91 18.68 -25.18
CA TYR A 57 21.18 17.43 -25.35
C TYR A 57 20.54 16.95 -24.04
N LEU A 58 21.27 17.05 -22.92
CA LEU A 58 20.75 16.71 -21.60
C LEU A 58 19.57 17.63 -21.22
N GLN A 59 19.69 18.94 -21.46
CA GLN A 59 18.61 19.91 -21.27
C GLN A 59 17.34 19.51 -22.05
N CYS A 60 17.47 19.26 -23.35
CA CYS A 60 16.36 18.79 -24.20
C CYS A 60 15.74 17.49 -23.68
N GLY A 61 16.58 16.53 -23.30
CA GLY A 61 16.16 15.27 -22.71
C GLY A 61 15.33 15.46 -21.44
N ARG A 62 15.83 16.25 -20.48
CA ARG A 62 15.17 16.50 -19.20
C ARG A 62 13.82 17.20 -19.35
N ILE A 63 13.70 18.15 -20.29
CA ILE A 63 12.42 18.80 -20.63
C ILE A 63 11.40 17.75 -21.07
N LEU A 64 11.76 16.89 -22.03
CA LEU A 64 10.86 15.85 -22.51
C LEU A 64 10.62 14.77 -21.46
N ASN A 65 11.58 14.52 -20.57
CA ASN A 65 11.44 13.53 -19.50
C ASN A 65 10.44 13.97 -18.41
N ALA A 66 10.20 15.28 -18.27
CA ALA A 66 9.13 15.78 -17.41
C ALA A 66 7.74 15.34 -17.89
N CYS A 67 7.54 15.09 -19.19
CA CYS A 67 6.29 14.53 -19.71
C CYS A 67 6.04 13.10 -19.18
N VAL A 68 4.77 12.76 -18.96
CA VAL A 68 4.35 11.47 -18.39
C VAL A 68 4.69 10.30 -19.31
N ALA A 69 4.36 10.41 -20.60
CA ALA A 69 4.56 9.35 -21.58
C ALA A 69 6.01 9.27 -22.09
N TYR A 70 6.41 8.09 -22.57
CA TYR A 70 7.65 7.91 -23.31
C TYR A 70 7.67 8.77 -24.60
N ASP A 71 8.80 9.40 -24.89
CA ASP A 71 9.05 10.13 -26.13
C ASP A 71 10.38 9.67 -26.75
N PRO A 72 10.40 9.14 -27.99
CA PRO A 72 11.63 8.66 -28.62
C PRO A 72 12.67 9.78 -28.84
N ARG A 73 12.25 11.04 -28.94
CA ARG A 73 13.17 12.18 -29.03
C ARG A 73 13.92 12.38 -27.72
N CYS A 74 13.28 12.09 -26.58
CA CYS A 74 13.91 12.12 -25.27
C CYS A 74 15.05 11.09 -25.21
N GLU A 75 14.76 9.85 -25.62
CA GLU A 75 15.77 8.77 -25.71
C GLU A 75 16.92 9.16 -26.63
N GLU A 76 16.63 9.74 -27.80
CA GLU A 76 17.65 10.20 -28.74
C GLU A 76 18.55 11.30 -28.15
N PHE A 77 17.96 12.34 -27.56
CA PHE A 77 18.73 13.43 -26.95
C PHE A 77 19.59 12.93 -25.79
N LEU A 78 19.02 12.15 -24.87
CA LEU A 78 19.76 11.62 -23.72
C LEU A 78 20.87 10.64 -24.17
N SER A 79 20.60 9.82 -25.19
CA SER A 79 21.62 8.95 -25.80
C SER A 79 22.76 9.74 -26.44
N LYS A 80 22.49 10.91 -27.02
CA LYS A 80 23.55 11.80 -27.55
C LYS A 80 24.32 12.48 -26.42
N ALA A 81 23.65 12.89 -25.35
CA ALA A 81 24.30 13.48 -24.17
C ALA A 81 25.34 12.51 -23.59
N VAL A 82 24.93 11.29 -23.24
CA VAL A 82 25.85 10.27 -22.66
C VAL A 82 26.99 9.88 -23.60
N LYS A 83 26.79 9.93 -24.93
CA LYS A 83 27.85 9.63 -25.92
C LYS A 83 28.88 10.74 -26.06
N LEU A 84 28.46 11.99 -25.89
CA LEU A 84 29.34 13.15 -26.02
C LEU A 84 30.11 13.40 -24.73
N ASP A 85 29.43 13.27 -23.59
CA ASP A 85 30.01 13.43 -22.26
C ASP A 85 29.26 12.50 -21.28
N PRO A 86 29.84 11.34 -20.93
CA PRO A 86 29.23 10.42 -19.98
C PRO A 86 29.20 11.02 -18.58
N ASP A 87 28.06 11.60 -18.19
CA ASP A 87 27.83 12.14 -16.86
C ASP A 87 26.76 11.36 -16.07
N ALA A 88 26.84 11.39 -14.74
CA ALA A 88 25.95 10.63 -13.86
C ALA A 88 24.47 11.03 -14.04
N LEU A 89 24.18 12.31 -14.27
CA LEU A 89 22.82 12.81 -14.45
C LEU A 89 22.25 12.39 -15.80
N ALA A 90 23.01 12.44 -16.90
CA ALA A 90 22.54 11.99 -18.21
C ALA A 90 22.24 10.50 -18.23
N TRP A 91 23.08 9.68 -17.59
CA TRP A 91 22.79 8.26 -17.43
C TRP A 91 21.52 8.00 -16.62
N LEU A 92 21.33 8.75 -15.52
CA LEU A 92 20.11 8.66 -14.71
C LEU A 92 18.86 9.06 -15.50
N GLU A 93 18.91 10.19 -16.20
CA GLU A 93 17.79 10.69 -17.00
C GLU A 93 17.46 9.74 -18.16
N LEU A 94 18.48 9.15 -18.80
CA LEU A 94 18.28 8.11 -19.82
C LEU A 94 17.59 6.87 -19.24
N GLY A 95 18.03 6.43 -18.05
CA GLY A 95 17.39 5.35 -17.32
C GLY A 95 15.92 5.64 -16.99
N ILE A 96 15.61 6.86 -16.53
CA ILE A 96 14.24 7.30 -16.25
C ILE A 96 13.41 7.39 -17.55
N CYS A 97 13.99 7.83 -18.66
CA CYS A 97 13.29 7.84 -19.95
C CYS A 97 12.95 6.40 -20.39
N LEU A 98 13.90 5.48 -20.31
CA LEU A 98 13.74 4.09 -20.70
C LEU A 98 12.79 3.31 -19.78
N SER A 99 12.66 3.70 -18.50
CA SER A 99 11.74 3.06 -17.56
C SER A 99 10.26 3.23 -17.94
N LYS A 100 9.95 4.21 -18.80
CA LYS A 100 8.60 4.42 -19.36
C LYS A 100 8.24 3.36 -20.41
N LYS A 101 9.17 2.51 -20.83
CA LYS A 101 8.94 1.37 -21.73
C LYS A 101 8.60 0.13 -20.90
N PRO A 102 7.87 -0.86 -21.47
CA PRO A 102 7.55 -2.09 -20.74
C PRO A 102 8.77 -2.89 -20.29
N ASP A 103 9.86 -2.87 -21.04
CA ASP A 103 11.12 -3.52 -20.68
C ASP A 103 12.05 -2.55 -19.95
N VAL A 104 12.37 -2.88 -18.70
CA VAL A 104 13.17 -2.04 -17.79
C VAL A 104 14.64 -2.44 -17.75
N GLN A 105 15.08 -3.45 -18.52
CA GLN A 105 16.46 -3.96 -18.44
C GLN A 105 17.49 -2.88 -18.82
N PHE A 106 17.30 -2.19 -19.95
CA PHE A 106 18.18 -1.08 -20.34
C PHE A 106 18.07 0.12 -19.39
N ALA A 107 16.90 0.34 -18.76
CA ALA A 107 16.76 1.37 -17.74
C ALA A 107 17.63 1.07 -16.52
N ILE A 108 17.67 -0.19 -16.06
CA ILE A 108 18.51 -0.66 -14.96
C ILE A 108 19.98 -0.41 -15.28
N GLU A 109 20.44 -0.83 -16.46
CA GLU A 109 21.83 -0.68 -16.90
C GLU A 109 22.25 0.80 -16.92
N CYS A 110 21.41 1.69 -17.43
CA CYS A 110 21.68 3.13 -17.43
C CYS A 110 21.81 3.71 -16.01
N VAL A 111 20.93 3.32 -15.08
CA VAL A 111 21.00 3.79 -13.69
C VAL A 111 22.20 3.16 -12.95
N GLU A 112 22.59 1.94 -13.28
CA GLU A 112 23.84 1.35 -12.77
C GLU A 112 25.07 2.14 -13.24
N CYS A 113 25.16 2.51 -14.53
CA CYS A 113 26.21 3.41 -15.02
C CYS A 113 26.20 4.78 -14.31
N SER A 114 25.03 5.34 -14.02
CA SER A 114 24.92 6.57 -13.21
C SER A 114 25.56 6.40 -11.83
N LEU A 115 25.24 5.30 -11.13
CA LEU A 115 25.75 5.00 -9.79
C LEU A 115 27.24 4.67 -9.74
N GLU A 116 27.82 4.19 -10.84
CA GLU A 116 29.27 3.98 -10.97
C GLU A 116 30.03 5.31 -11.03
N LEU A 117 29.44 6.34 -11.65
CA LEU A 117 30.02 7.68 -11.73
C LEU A 117 29.77 8.49 -10.45
N GLU A 118 28.52 8.51 -9.97
CA GLU A 118 28.15 9.23 -8.75
C GLU A 118 26.99 8.52 -8.03
N ARG A 119 27.22 8.15 -6.76
CA ARG A 119 26.16 7.63 -5.90
C ARG A 119 25.28 8.78 -5.39
N SER A 120 24.13 8.96 -6.02
CA SER A 120 23.12 9.94 -5.60
C SER A 120 21.85 9.28 -5.06
N SER A 121 21.12 9.95 -4.16
CA SER A 121 19.87 9.41 -3.59
C SER A 121 18.86 9.13 -4.70
N ARG A 122 18.79 10.02 -5.70
CA ARG A 122 17.93 9.89 -6.88
C ARG A 122 18.21 8.64 -7.68
N ALA A 123 19.47 8.33 -7.97
CA ALA A 123 19.84 7.12 -8.68
C ALA A 123 19.57 5.85 -7.85
N LEU A 124 19.84 5.88 -6.54
CA LEU A 124 19.62 4.74 -5.63
C LEU A 124 18.14 4.34 -5.54
N HIS A 125 17.23 5.29 -5.27
CA HIS A 125 15.81 4.95 -5.20
C HIS A 125 15.21 4.62 -6.58
N THR A 126 15.72 5.24 -7.67
CA THR A 126 15.31 4.87 -9.03
C THR A 126 15.68 3.42 -9.33
N LEU A 127 16.92 2.99 -9.06
CA LEU A 127 17.33 1.61 -9.26
C LEU A 127 16.50 0.65 -8.40
N SER A 128 16.26 1.00 -7.13
CA SER A 128 15.41 0.20 -6.23
C SER A 128 14.01 -0.02 -6.82
N MET A 129 13.37 1.03 -7.36
CA MET A 129 12.07 0.92 -8.04
C MET A 129 12.14 0.00 -9.26
N LEU A 130 13.16 0.13 -10.11
CA LEU A 130 13.33 -0.70 -11.30
C LEU A 130 13.56 -2.17 -10.97
N LEU A 131 14.34 -2.47 -9.92
CA LEU A 131 14.55 -3.84 -9.46
C LEU A 131 13.24 -4.47 -8.95
N ARG A 132 12.39 -3.72 -8.23
CA ARG A 132 11.04 -4.21 -7.85
C ARG A 132 10.19 -4.46 -9.09
N ALA A 133 10.19 -3.57 -10.08
CA ALA A 133 9.45 -3.74 -11.31
C ALA A 133 9.91 -4.98 -12.11
N LYS A 134 11.22 -5.20 -12.21
CA LYS A 134 11.81 -6.41 -12.83
C LYS A 134 11.40 -7.66 -12.06
N MET A 135 11.53 -7.64 -10.73
CA MET A 135 11.20 -8.76 -9.84
C MET A 135 9.77 -9.27 -10.06
N MET A 136 8.80 -8.39 -10.33
CA MET A 136 7.41 -8.80 -10.57
C MET A 136 7.25 -9.75 -11.77
N LYS A 137 8.18 -9.73 -12.74
CA LYS A 137 8.16 -10.58 -13.94
C LYS A 137 8.99 -11.87 -13.80
N ILE A 138 9.78 -12.00 -12.75
CA ILE A 138 10.65 -13.16 -12.52
C ILE A 138 9.85 -14.26 -11.82
N VAL A 139 9.95 -15.50 -12.31
CA VAL A 139 9.31 -16.67 -11.67
C VAL A 139 10.25 -17.33 -10.65
N ASP A 140 11.57 -17.33 -10.93
CA ASP A 140 12.56 -17.97 -10.07
C ASP A 140 12.62 -17.31 -8.68
N HIS A 141 12.45 -18.11 -7.64
CA HIS A 141 12.37 -17.61 -6.26
C HIS A 141 13.70 -17.05 -5.74
N LEU A 142 14.83 -17.62 -6.16
CA LEU A 142 16.15 -17.19 -5.71
C LEU A 142 16.53 -15.85 -6.33
N GLU A 143 16.29 -15.69 -7.64
CA GLU A 143 16.48 -14.42 -8.34
C GLU A 143 15.57 -13.34 -7.78
N ARG A 144 14.28 -13.65 -7.52
CA ARG A 144 13.36 -12.71 -6.87
C ARG A 144 13.87 -12.24 -5.50
N SER A 145 14.29 -13.18 -4.65
CA SER A 145 14.84 -12.87 -3.33
C SER A 145 16.10 -12.00 -3.42
N THR A 146 16.96 -12.28 -4.40
CA THR A 146 18.17 -11.49 -4.66
C THR A 146 17.83 -10.06 -5.11
N LEU A 147 16.90 -9.89 -6.04
CA LEU A 147 16.42 -8.58 -6.50
C LEU A 147 15.76 -7.80 -5.37
N GLN A 148 14.94 -8.47 -4.55
CA GLN A 148 14.30 -7.86 -3.38
C GLN A 148 15.33 -7.32 -2.40
N LYS A 149 16.28 -8.17 -1.97
CA LYS A 149 17.31 -7.77 -1.02
C LYS A 149 18.10 -6.57 -1.53
N ARG A 150 18.54 -6.62 -2.78
CA ARG A 150 19.24 -5.49 -3.42
C ARG A 150 18.38 -4.23 -3.48
N SER A 151 17.09 -4.36 -3.77
CA SER A 151 16.15 -3.22 -3.78
C SER A 151 15.97 -2.60 -2.38
N SER A 152 15.80 -3.41 -1.33
CA SER A 152 15.70 -2.92 0.06
C SER A 152 16.98 -2.18 0.48
N GLU A 153 18.16 -2.73 0.18
CA GLU A 153 19.46 -2.11 0.49
C GLU A 153 19.62 -0.74 -0.19
N LEU A 154 19.27 -0.64 -1.49
CA LEU A 154 19.33 0.61 -2.24
C LEU A 154 18.33 1.65 -1.71
N ALA A 155 17.12 1.25 -1.34
CA ALA A 155 16.11 2.16 -0.80
C ALA A 155 16.55 2.74 0.56
N PHE A 156 17.11 1.89 1.42
CA PHE A 156 17.66 2.32 2.70
C PHE A 156 18.83 3.30 2.51
N GLU A 157 19.75 3.00 1.59
CA GLU A 157 20.87 3.89 1.29
C GLU A 157 20.41 5.23 0.71
N ALA A 158 19.37 5.25 -0.14
CA ALA A 158 18.81 6.47 -0.70
C ALA A 158 18.30 7.42 0.40
N VAL A 159 17.55 6.90 1.38
CA VAL A 159 17.09 7.68 2.54
C VAL A 159 18.25 8.14 3.41
N LYS A 160 19.27 7.29 3.62
CA LYS A 160 20.46 7.67 4.38
C LYS A 160 21.23 8.82 3.74
N LEU A 161 21.31 8.83 2.41
CA LEU A 161 22.04 9.84 1.65
C LEU A 161 21.26 11.17 1.55
N ASP A 162 19.94 11.10 1.45
CA ASP A 162 19.05 12.27 1.48
C ASP A 162 17.79 11.99 2.33
N PRO A 163 17.84 12.31 3.64
CA PRO A 163 16.70 12.14 4.54
C PRO A 163 15.55 13.13 4.31
N GLN A 164 15.66 14.05 3.34
CA GLN A 164 14.59 14.97 2.97
C GLN A 164 13.93 14.58 1.63
N SER A 165 14.39 13.49 1.00
CA SER A 165 13.80 12.98 -0.22
C SER A 165 12.53 12.18 0.07
N GLY A 166 11.37 12.74 -0.28
CA GLY A 166 10.09 12.05 -0.12
C GLY A 166 9.99 10.81 -1.02
N THR A 167 10.57 10.85 -2.22
CA THR A 167 10.64 9.68 -3.10
C THR A 167 11.52 8.56 -2.56
N ALA A 168 12.62 8.87 -1.88
CA ALA A 168 13.45 7.87 -1.20
C ALA A 168 12.68 7.19 -0.06
N HIS A 169 12.02 7.96 0.80
CA HIS A 169 11.15 7.45 1.87
C HIS A 169 9.99 6.60 1.31
N SER A 170 9.34 7.06 0.24
CA SER A 170 8.29 6.28 -0.44
C SER A 170 8.82 4.96 -0.98
N CYS A 171 10.03 4.96 -1.56
CA CYS A 171 10.65 3.74 -2.06
C CYS A 171 11.00 2.77 -0.92
N LEU A 172 11.51 3.27 0.21
CA LEU A 172 11.80 2.45 1.39
C LEU A 172 10.52 1.87 2.00
N GLY A 173 9.47 2.67 2.13
CA GLY A 173 8.15 2.20 2.57
C GLY A 173 7.62 1.06 1.71
N ASN A 174 7.72 1.17 0.38
CA ASN A 174 7.35 0.11 -0.56
C ASN A 174 8.18 -1.17 -0.38
N SER A 175 9.50 -1.04 -0.18
CA SER A 175 10.38 -2.19 0.02
C SER A 175 10.07 -2.92 1.33
N LEU A 176 9.89 -2.18 2.44
CA LEU A 176 9.52 -2.73 3.75
C LEU A 176 8.14 -3.38 3.74
N PHE A 177 7.16 -2.76 3.07
CA PHE A 177 5.82 -3.31 2.91
C PHE A 177 5.84 -4.66 2.17
N LEU A 178 6.63 -4.75 1.09
CA LEU A 178 6.81 -5.98 0.33
C LEU A 178 7.58 -7.05 1.11
N GLU A 179 8.62 -6.65 1.86
CA GLU A 179 9.41 -7.53 2.73
C GLU A 179 8.55 -8.15 3.83
N PHE A 180 7.69 -7.36 4.47
CA PHE A 180 6.72 -7.84 5.45
C PHE A 180 5.88 -9.01 4.89
N PHE A 181 5.39 -8.90 3.67
CA PHE A 181 4.62 -9.97 3.05
C PHE A 181 5.48 -11.17 2.68
N ASN A 182 6.66 -10.95 2.09
CA ASN A 182 7.54 -12.04 1.64
C ASN A 182 8.12 -12.87 2.80
N GLU A 183 8.29 -12.28 3.97
CA GLU A 183 8.69 -12.99 5.21
C GLU A 183 7.52 -13.63 5.97
N GLY A 184 6.36 -13.79 5.32
CA GLY A 184 5.19 -14.45 5.90
C GLY A 184 4.57 -13.67 7.07
N GLN A 185 4.75 -12.34 7.10
CA GLN A 185 4.23 -11.45 8.14
C GLN A 185 4.75 -11.78 9.55
N SER A 186 5.94 -12.36 9.62
CA SER A 186 6.56 -12.80 10.87
C SER A 186 7.12 -11.66 11.72
N ASN A 187 7.53 -10.55 11.07
CA ASN A 187 8.06 -9.36 11.73
C ASN A 187 7.09 -8.16 11.60
N PRO A 188 6.23 -7.90 12.60
CA PRO A 188 5.27 -6.79 12.55
C PRO A 188 5.94 -5.41 12.53
N ASN A 189 7.22 -5.30 12.92
CA ASN A 189 7.93 -4.03 12.86
C ASN A 189 8.13 -3.54 11.43
N LEU A 190 8.23 -4.44 10.44
CA LEU A 190 8.38 -4.05 9.03
C LEU A 190 7.17 -3.27 8.53
N MET A 191 5.95 -3.72 8.85
CA MET A 191 4.72 -3.01 8.49
C MET A 191 4.62 -1.65 9.18
N LYS A 192 5.01 -1.58 10.46
CA LYS A 192 5.05 -0.31 11.19
C LYS A 192 6.05 0.67 10.57
N GLN A 193 7.27 0.20 10.29
CA GLN A 193 8.29 1.01 9.62
C GLN A 193 7.81 1.46 8.23
N ALA A 194 7.20 0.58 7.44
CA ALA A 194 6.63 0.97 6.15
C ALA A 194 5.60 2.12 6.28
N CYS A 195 4.71 2.04 7.26
CA CYS A 195 3.75 3.12 7.54
C CYS A 195 4.46 4.43 7.95
N ASP A 196 5.49 4.35 8.79
CA ASP A 196 6.26 5.52 9.24
C ASP A 196 7.02 6.17 8.06
N GLU A 197 7.62 5.36 7.17
CA GLU A 197 8.28 5.82 5.94
C GLU A 197 7.30 6.50 4.98
N TYR A 198 6.08 5.96 4.80
CA TYR A 198 5.07 6.65 4.00
C TYR A 198 4.64 8.00 4.59
N ARG A 199 4.55 8.11 5.92
CA ARG A 199 4.26 9.41 6.57
C ARG A 199 5.39 10.40 6.36
N LEU A 200 6.63 9.97 6.50
CA LEU A 200 7.81 10.81 6.23
C LEU A 200 7.82 11.25 4.76
N ALA A 201 7.59 10.33 3.83
CA ALA A 201 7.51 10.62 2.40
C ALA A 201 6.51 11.75 2.09
N LEU A 202 5.33 11.71 2.71
CA LEU A 202 4.28 12.70 2.52
C LEU A 202 4.55 14.05 3.21
N GLN A 203 5.49 14.10 4.17
CA GLN A 203 5.93 15.33 4.83
C GLN A 203 7.08 16.02 4.09
N CYS A 204 7.77 15.30 3.22
CA CYS A 204 8.86 15.82 2.40
C CYS A 204 8.31 16.44 1.10
N GLY A 205 8.78 17.66 0.79
CA GLY A 205 8.57 18.28 -0.51
C GLY A 205 7.11 18.46 -0.94
N LYS A 206 6.79 18.00 -2.15
CA LYS A 206 5.46 18.05 -2.77
C LYS A 206 4.89 16.66 -3.04
N GLU A 207 5.44 15.64 -2.39
CA GLU A 207 5.14 14.23 -2.59
C GLU A 207 3.71 13.88 -2.16
N TYR A 208 3.04 14.73 -1.39
CA TYR A 208 1.60 14.67 -1.15
C TYR A 208 0.74 14.76 -2.42
N ARG A 209 1.32 15.10 -3.58
CA ARG A 209 0.67 15.07 -4.91
C ARG A 209 0.81 13.73 -5.63
N ASN A 210 1.57 12.79 -5.09
CA ASN A 210 1.83 11.51 -5.71
C ASN A 210 0.70 10.51 -5.42
N ALA A 211 -0.08 10.18 -6.45
CA ALA A 211 -1.21 9.25 -6.35
C ALA A 211 -0.77 7.83 -5.94
N ASP A 212 0.33 7.31 -6.49
CA ASP A 212 0.86 5.98 -6.16
C ASP A 212 1.33 5.90 -4.70
N LEU A 213 1.96 6.95 -4.18
CA LEU A 213 2.34 7.03 -2.76
C LEU A 213 1.11 6.95 -1.87
N HIS A 214 0.07 7.71 -2.18
CA HIS A 214 -1.19 7.66 -1.46
C HIS A 214 -1.88 6.29 -1.56
N LEU A 215 -1.85 5.64 -2.72
CA LEU A 215 -2.42 4.31 -2.92
C LEU A 215 -1.69 3.26 -2.05
N ASN A 216 -0.37 3.26 -2.07
CA ASN A 216 0.46 2.33 -1.29
C ASN A 216 0.33 2.57 0.22
N ALA A 217 0.34 3.84 0.65
CA ALA A 217 0.09 4.21 2.05
C ALA A 217 -1.29 3.75 2.50
N GLY A 218 -2.33 3.99 1.70
CA GLY A 218 -3.70 3.55 1.99
C GLY A 218 -3.82 2.04 2.16
N ALA A 219 -3.13 1.25 1.33
CA ALA A 219 -3.07 -0.20 1.45
C ALA A 219 -2.40 -0.66 2.76
N ALA A 220 -1.30 -0.02 3.15
CA ALA A 220 -0.60 -0.32 4.41
C ALA A 220 -1.46 0.01 5.64
N PHE A 221 -2.06 1.21 5.68
CA PHE A 221 -2.95 1.59 6.78
C PHE A 221 -4.21 0.73 6.86
N ARG A 222 -4.75 0.30 5.71
CA ARG A 222 -5.86 -0.64 5.67
C ARG A 222 -5.47 -1.98 6.29
N TYR A 223 -4.27 -2.49 5.98
CA TYR A 223 -3.79 -3.74 6.56
C TYR A 223 -3.67 -3.65 8.09
N GLU A 224 -3.21 -2.52 8.61
CA GLU A 224 -3.11 -2.22 10.05
C GLU A 224 -4.46 -1.85 10.71
N GLU A 225 -5.57 -1.92 9.97
CA GLU A 225 -6.93 -1.53 10.42
C GLU A 225 -7.02 -0.06 10.88
N ASN A 226 -6.07 0.78 10.47
CA ASN A 226 -6.15 2.23 10.60
C ASN A 226 -6.99 2.81 9.47
N TYR A 227 -8.30 2.52 9.53
CA TYR A 227 -9.23 2.80 8.43
C TYR A 227 -9.44 4.29 8.16
N SER A 228 -9.23 5.16 9.15
CA SER A 228 -9.32 6.62 8.96
C SER A 228 -8.19 7.12 8.06
N GLU A 229 -6.92 6.79 8.37
CA GLU A 229 -5.77 7.12 7.51
C GLU A 229 -5.91 6.44 6.15
N ALA A 230 -6.32 5.17 6.10
CA ALA A 230 -6.52 4.44 4.84
C ALA A 230 -7.54 5.13 3.92
N LEU A 231 -8.71 5.52 4.44
CA LEU A 231 -9.73 6.25 3.68
C LEU A 231 -9.22 7.61 3.22
N PHE A 232 -8.48 8.34 4.07
CA PHE A 232 -7.88 9.62 3.71
C PHE A 232 -6.91 9.47 2.54
N HIS A 233 -5.97 8.52 2.60
CA HIS A 233 -4.99 8.35 1.52
C HIS A 233 -5.64 7.84 0.23
N PHE A 234 -6.60 6.91 0.29
CA PHE A 234 -7.31 6.52 -0.94
C PHE A 234 -8.12 7.66 -1.57
N GLN A 235 -8.67 8.58 -0.77
CA GLN A 235 -9.31 9.80 -1.31
C GLN A 235 -8.30 10.73 -1.98
N GLN A 236 -7.11 10.89 -1.41
CA GLN A 236 -6.04 11.66 -2.07
C GLN A 236 -5.54 10.96 -3.34
N ALA A 237 -5.41 9.63 -3.35
CA ALA A 237 -5.05 8.88 -4.56
C ALA A 237 -6.05 9.15 -5.69
N VAL A 238 -7.36 9.07 -5.41
CA VAL A 238 -8.43 9.40 -6.37
C VAL A 238 -8.34 10.86 -6.84
N LYS A 239 -8.01 11.80 -5.95
CA LYS A 239 -7.84 13.22 -6.31
C LYS A 239 -6.72 13.44 -7.33
N TYR A 240 -5.61 12.71 -7.20
CA TYR A 240 -4.44 12.85 -8.09
C TYR A 240 -4.43 11.82 -9.24
N ASP A 241 -5.39 10.91 -9.30
CA ASP A 241 -5.63 9.95 -10.38
C ASP A 241 -7.13 9.91 -10.76
N PRO A 242 -7.70 11.01 -11.31
CA PRO A 242 -9.14 11.10 -11.58
C PRO A 242 -9.62 10.15 -12.68
N ASN A 243 -8.72 9.69 -13.55
CA ASN A 243 -9.03 8.73 -14.62
C ASN A 243 -8.80 7.29 -14.20
N ASN A 244 -8.47 7.05 -12.93
CA ASN A 244 -8.34 5.72 -12.35
C ASN A 244 -7.29 4.83 -13.05
N VAL A 245 -6.18 5.42 -13.50
CA VAL A 245 -5.10 4.72 -14.21
C VAL A 245 -4.45 3.67 -13.32
N ILE A 246 -4.37 3.94 -12.01
CA ILE A 246 -3.73 3.06 -11.02
C ILE A 246 -4.74 2.28 -10.15
N GLY A 247 -6.04 2.32 -10.50
CA GLY A 247 -7.10 1.59 -9.76
C GLY A 247 -7.45 2.20 -8.40
N SER A 248 -7.19 3.50 -8.21
CA SER A 248 -7.45 4.23 -6.96
C SER A 248 -8.94 4.26 -6.56
N HIS A 249 -9.84 4.30 -7.54
CA HIS A 249 -11.28 4.37 -7.33
C HIS A 249 -11.86 3.06 -6.81
N GLU A 250 -11.43 1.92 -7.35
CA GLU A 250 -11.85 0.61 -6.87
C GLU A 250 -11.38 0.39 -5.44
N ARG A 251 -10.11 0.74 -5.12
CA ARG A 251 -9.59 0.59 -3.74
C ARG A 251 -10.38 1.43 -2.73
N LEU A 252 -10.71 2.68 -3.06
CA LEU A 252 -11.55 3.53 -2.20
C LEU A 252 -12.97 2.96 -2.03
N THR A 253 -13.59 2.55 -3.14
CA THR A 253 -14.96 2.00 -3.14
C THR A 253 -15.05 0.71 -2.36
N SER A 254 -14.10 -0.21 -2.59
CA SER A 254 -14.01 -1.51 -1.92
C SER A 254 -13.83 -1.35 -0.42
N LEU A 255 -12.96 -0.43 0.04
CA LEU A 255 -12.80 -0.14 1.47
C LEU A 255 -14.08 0.44 2.09
N ARG A 256 -14.74 1.40 1.43
CA ARG A 256 -16.00 1.98 1.92
C ARG A 256 -17.10 0.94 2.03
N GLN A 257 -17.21 0.05 1.04
CA GLN A 257 -18.19 -1.04 1.04
C GLN A 257 -17.89 -2.04 2.16
N PHE A 258 -16.64 -2.45 2.32
CA PHE A 258 -16.20 -3.33 3.41
C PHE A 258 -16.60 -2.75 4.78
N LEU A 259 -16.26 -1.50 5.05
CA LEU A 259 -16.56 -0.86 6.33
C LEU A 259 -18.06 -0.69 6.56
N SER A 260 -18.83 -0.39 5.51
CA SER A 260 -20.30 -0.33 5.59
C SER A 260 -20.89 -1.70 5.92
N ASN A 261 -20.39 -2.77 5.31
CA ASN A 261 -20.83 -4.14 5.58
C ASN A 261 -20.50 -4.58 7.01
N VAL A 262 -19.30 -4.25 7.51
CA VAL A 262 -18.91 -4.50 8.91
C VAL A 262 -19.86 -3.78 9.86
N TYR A 263 -20.05 -2.48 9.64
CA TYR A 263 -20.92 -1.65 10.48
C TYR A 263 -22.36 -2.18 10.51
N LEU A 264 -22.96 -2.44 9.35
CA LEU A 264 -24.32 -2.97 9.24
C LEU A 264 -24.45 -4.35 9.89
N GLY A 265 -23.46 -5.23 9.69
CA GLY A 265 -23.45 -6.56 10.31
C GLY A 265 -23.46 -6.50 11.83
N ILE A 266 -22.73 -5.55 12.42
CA ILE A 266 -22.72 -5.31 13.88
C ILE A 266 -24.05 -4.72 14.34
N GLN A 267 -24.52 -3.66 13.71
CA GLN A 267 -25.75 -2.94 14.12
C GLN A 267 -27.00 -3.83 14.05
N THR A 268 -27.05 -4.74 13.08
CA THR A 268 -28.19 -5.64 12.88
C THR A 268 -28.02 -7.00 13.55
N THR A 269 -26.88 -7.27 14.20
CA THR A 269 -26.53 -8.60 14.72
C THR A 269 -26.70 -9.67 13.63
N GLY A 270 -26.26 -9.37 12.41
CA GLY A 270 -26.44 -10.25 11.23
C GLY A 270 -27.89 -10.50 10.80
N ASN A 271 -28.82 -9.60 11.15
CA ASN A 271 -30.26 -9.76 10.94
C ASN A 271 -30.85 -11.04 11.55
N LEU A 272 -30.26 -11.52 12.66
CA LEU A 272 -30.77 -12.69 13.36
C LEU A 272 -32.09 -12.39 14.06
N ARG A 273 -33.03 -13.34 14.00
CA ARG A 273 -34.29 -13.28 14.76
C ARG A 273 -34.00 -13.33 16.26
N SER A 274 -34.78 -12.62 17.07
CA SER A 274 -34.60 -12.54 18.54
C SER A 274 -34.54 -13.91 19.21
N LYS A 275 -35.34 -14.89 18.76
CA LYS A 275 -35.28 -16.28 19.27
C LYS A 275 -33.89 -16.90 19.12
N ARG A 276 -33.25 -16.71 17.96
CA ARG A 276 -31.92 -17.25 17.66
C ARG A 276 -30.82 -16.55 18.45
N ILE A 277 -30.98 -15.25 18.70
CA ILE A 277 -30.10 -14.48 19.60
C ILE A 277 -30.18 -15.08 21.01
N THR A 278 -31.38 -15.30 21.55
CA THR A 278 -31.57 -15.91 22.88
C THR A 278 -30.97 -17.32 22.97
N GLU A 279 -31.15 -18.14 21.92
CA GLU A 279 -30.52 -19.47 21.82
C GLU A 279 -28.98 -19.39 21.88
N PHE A 280 -28.38 -18.44 21.16
CA PHE A 280 -26.93 -18.24 21.16
C PHE A 280 -26.41 -17.74 22.51
N LYS A 281 -27.11 -16.81 23.16
CA LYS A 281 -26.76 -16.34 24.51
C LYS A 281 -26.79 -17.49 25.53
N SER A 282 -27.84 -18.31 25.51
CA SER A 282 -27.96 -19.50 26.36
C SER A 282 -26.85 -20.53 26.08
N SER A 283 -26.51 -20.74 24.81
CA SER A 283 -25.38 -21.61 24.43
C SER A 283 -24.05 -21.09 24.98
N LEU A 284 -23.83 -19.77 24.98
CA LEU A 284 -22.59 -19.16 25.48
C LEU A 284 -22.55 -19.11 27.02
N SER A 285 -23.67 -18.92 27.70
CA SER A 285 -23.71 -18.94 29.17
C SER A 285 -23.41 -20.33 29.74
N ASN A 286 -23.80 -21.37 29.00
CA ASN A 286 -23.53 -22.76 29.36
C ASN A 286 -22.14 -23.24 28.91
N CYS A 287 -21.34 -22.39 28.25
CA CYS A 287 -19.99 -22.76 27.83
C CYS A 287 -19.06 -22.95 29.05
N SER A 288 -18.63 -24.19 29.27
CA SER A 288 -17.55 -24.53 30.19
C SER A 288 -16.17 -24.40 29.51
N SER A 289 -15.10 -24.52 30.31
CA SER A 289 -13.70 -24.47 29.86
C SER A 289 -13.32 -25.48 28.76
N SER A 290 -14.20 -26.44 28.41
CA SER A 290 -13.96 -27.46 27.38
C SER A 290 -14.08 -26.96 25.93
N MET A 291 -14.63 -25.77 25.68
CA MET A 291 -14.84 -25.25 24.32
C MET A 291 -13.67 -24.40 23.79
N SER A 292 -12.72 -24.03 24.63
CA SER A 292 -11.47 -23.37 24.23
C SER A 292 -10.34 -24.38 24.23
N PRO A 293 -9.65 -24.61 23.10
CA PRO A 293 -8.44 -25.42 23.08
C PRO A 293 -7.24 -24.72 23.75
N PHE A 294 -7.38 -23.45 24.13
CA PHE A 294 -6.32 -22.66 24.73
C PHE A 294 -6.35 -22.81 26.26
N SER A 295 -5.36 -23.53 26.81
CA SER A 295 -5.18 -23.71 28.24
C SER A 295 -4.43 -22.55 28.90
N GLY A 296 -4.64 -22.33 30.19
CA GLY A 296 -3.92 -21.31 30.97
C GLY A 296 -4.35 -19.86 30.72
N LEU A 297 -5.41 -19.63 29.93
CA LEU A 297 -5.96 -18.30 29.67
C LEU A 297 -7.24 -18.04 30.46
N ASN A 298 -7.44 -16.80 30.88
CA ASN A 298 -8.65 -16.36 31.57
C ASN A 298 -9.79 -16.16 30.56
N ILE A 299 -10.93 -16.82 30.79
CA ILE A 299 -12.10 -16.68 29.91
C ILE A 299 -12.78 -15.33 30.19
N ILE A 300 -12.87 -14.50 29.16
CA ILE A 300 -13.66 -13.27 29.14
C ILE A 300 -14.95 -13.54 28.36
N GLN A 301 -16.07 -13.56 29.07
CA GLN A 301 -17.39 -13.87 28.48
C GLN A 301 -18.07 -12.66 27.83
N THR A 302 -17.71 -11.43 28.23
CA THR A 302 -18.27 -10.19 27.68
C THR A 302 -17.18 -9.33 27.08
N PHE A 303 -17.44 -8.79 25.88
CA PHE A 303 -16.50 -7.92 25.18
C PHE A 303 -16.29 -6.58 25.87
N LYS A 304 -17.20 -6.13 26.73
CA LYS A 304 -17.07 -4.89 27.53
C LYS A 304 -15.86 -4.87 28.46
N ARG A 305 -15.34 -6.05 28.83
CA ARG A 305 -14.16 -6.19 29.71
C ARG A 305 -12.82 -6.06 28.98
N LEU A 306 -12.85 -6.00 27.65
CA LEU A 306 -11.63 -5.87 26.86
C LEU A 306 -11.17 -4.41 26.83
N LYS A 307 -9.86 -4.22 27.00
CA LYS A 307 -9.22 -2.93 26.76
C LYS A 307 -8.81 -2.80 25.29
N ASP A 308 -8.68 -1.57 24.83
CA ASP A 308 -8.11 -1.28 23.52
C ASP A 308 -6.67 -1.81 23.43
N GLY A 309 -6.29 -2.33 22.27
CA GLY A 309 -5.03 -3.03 22.05
C GLY A 309 -4.98 -4.44 22.66
N SER A 310 -3.82 -4.81 23.20
CA SER A 310 -3.50 -6.20 23.56
C SER A 310 -4.11 -6.66 24.88
N ASN A 311 -4.87 -7.76 24.87
CA ASN A 311 -5.46 -8.40 26.05
C ASN A 311 -4.81 -9.77 26.34
N LYS A 312 -3.47 -9.83 26.43
CA LYS A 312 -2.70 -11.06 26.70
C LYS A 312 -3.16 -11.79 27.97
N GLY A 313 -3.10 -13.12 27.94
CA GLY A 313 -3.49 -13.97 29.07
C GLY A 313 -5.00 -14.22 29.16
N ASN A 314 -5.77 -13.77 28.15
CA ASN A 314 -7.21 -13.95 28.11
C ASN A 314 -7.64 -14.67 26.83
N VAL A 315 -8.80 -15.31 26.90
CA VAL A 315 -9.50 -15.88 25.75
C VAL A 315 -10.93 -15.36 25.74
N ILE A 316 -11.40 -14.95 24.57
CA ILE A 316 -12.82 -14.60 24.37
C ILE A 316 -13.50 -15.73 23.63
N VAL A 317 -14.79 -15.93 23.91
CA VAL A 317 -15.63 -16.91 23.23
C VAL A 317 -16.90 -16.22 22.76
N GLY A 318 -17.26 -16.42 21.50
CA GLY A 318 -18.46 -15.83 20.92
C GLY A 318 -19.07 -16.68 19.82
N LYS A 319 -20.25 -16.27 19.37
CA LYS A 319 -20.97 -16.89 18.24
C LYS A 319 -20.84 -16.02 17.00
N ILE A 320 -20.59 -16.65 15.86
CA ILE A 320 -20.62 -15.96 14.56
C ILE A 320 -22.07 -15.68 14.20
N VAL A 321 -22.38 -14.40 13.96
CA VAL A 321 -23.73 -13.93 13.62
C VAL A 321 -23.86 -13.43 12.18
N ALA A 322 -22.75 -12.99 11.58
CA ALA A 322 -22.69 -12.61 10.17
C ALA A 322 -21.30 -12.91 9.59
N SER A 323 -21.24 -13.14 8.28
CA SER A 323 -20.01 -13.14 7.50
C SER A 323 -19.93 -11.85 6.70
N VAL A 324 -18.76 -11.22 6.62
CA VAL A 324 -18.57 -9.97 5.89
C VAL A 324 -17.76 -10.27 4.64
N THR A 325 -18.39 -10.11 3.47
CA THR A 325 -17.74 -10.33 2.18
C THR A 325 -17.07 -9.04 1.68
N HIS A 326 -15.89 -9.18 1.09
CA HIS A 326 -15.19 -8.14 0.33
C HIS A 326 -14.33 -8.78 -0.76
N GLU A 327 -13.80 -7.96 -1.67
CA GLU A 327 -13.06 -8.43 -2.85
C GLU A 327 -11.69 -9.02 -2.51
N ASP A 328 -11.03 -8.49 -1.48
CA ASP A 328 -9.74 -9.05 -1.05
C ASP A 328 -9.92 -10.41 -0.36
N ILE A 329 -8.91 -11.28 -0.46
CA ILE A 329 -8.93 -12.61 0.18
C ILE A 329 -8.72 -12.52 1.70
N VAL A 330 -8.07 -11.46 2.16
CA VAL A 330 -7.66 -11.24 3.56
C VAL A 330 -8.01 -9.79 3.95
N PRO A 331 -8.52 -9.54 5.18
CA PRO A 331 -8.81 -10.52 6.24
C PRO A 331 -10.08 -11.33 6.02
N VAL A 332 -10.11 -12.57 6.51
CA VAL A 332 -11.39 -13.28 6.68
C VAL A 332 -12.16 -12.58 7.79
N THR A 333 -13.26 -11.92 7.42
CA THR A 333 -14.00 -11.02 8.31
C THR A 333 -15.38 -11.58 8.65
N SER A 334 -15.75 -11.54 9.93
CA SER A 334 -17.07 -11.96 10.43
C SER A 334 -17.52 -11.08 11.60
N VAL A 335 -18.79 -11.15 11.97
CA VAL A 335 -19.31 -10.48 13.17
C VAL A 335 -19.46 -11.52 14.27
N LEU A 336 -18.84 -11.26 15.42
CA LEU A 336 -18.84 -12.10 16.60
C LEU A 336 -19.73 -11.47 17.67
N MET A 337 -20.57 -12.29 18.30
CA MET A 337 -21.47 -11.90 19.39
C MET A 337 -21.09 -12.60 20.69
N ASP A 338 -21.08 -11.86 21.80
CA ASP A 338 -20.82 -12.41 23.14
C ASP A 338 -22.09 -12.92 23.86
N VAL A 339 -21.95 -13.29 25.13
CA VAL A 339 -23.05 -13.81 25.97
C VAL A 339 -24.11 -12.74 26.28
N GLU A 340 -23.77 -11.45 26.25
CA GLU A 340 -24.68 -10.33 26.48
C GLU A 340 -25.36 -9.87 25.19
N GLY A 341 -24.88 -10.34 24.03
CA GLY A 341 -25.37 -9.96 22.71
C GLY A 341 -24.61 -8.79 22.09
N ASP A 342 -23.53 -8.32 22.73
CA ASP A 342 -22.69 -7.29 22.16
C ASP A 342 -21.93 -7.86 20.97
N CYS A 343 -21.88 -7.10 19.88
CA CYS A 343 -21.28 -7.52 18.62
C CYS A 343 -20.02 -6.70 18.30
N LEU A 344 -19.03 -7.37 17.72
CA LEU A 344 -17.82 -6.75 17.18
C LEU A 344 -17.39 -7.45 15.89
N ALA A 345 -16.51 -6.81 15.12
CA ALA A 345 -15.88 -7.43 13.97
C ALA A 345 -14.76 -8.38 14.39
N LEU A 346 -14.61 -9.50 13.70
CA LEU A 346 -13.50 -10.43 13.84
C LEU A 346 -12.74 -10.47 12.52
N CYS A 347 -11.49 -10.01 12.52
CA CYS A 347 -10.65 -9.91 11.34
C CYS A 347 -9.48 -10.89 11.47
N VAL A 348 -9.47 -11.95 10.65
CA VAL A 348 -8.43 -12.99 10.69
C VAL A 348 -7.47 -12.84 9.50
N TYR A 349 -6.19 -12.71 9.80
CA TYR A 349 -5.10 -12.53 8.83
C TYR A 349 -4.26 -13.80 8.71
N ASN A 350 -3.34 -13.80 7.74
CA ASN A 350 -2.40 -14.90 7.47
C ASN A 350 -3.11 -16.26 7.31
N CYS A 351 -4.24 -16.25 6.60
CA CYS A 351 -5.06 -17.41 6.33
C CYS A 351 -5.15 -17.71 4.83
N ALA A 352 -5.32 -18.98 4.49
CA ALA A 352 -5.71 -19.38 3.15
C ALA A 352 -7.20 -19.05 2.92
N SER A 353 -7.60 -18.91 1.65
CA SER A 353 -9.00 -18.71 1.24
C SER A 353 -9.96 -19.83 1.69
N SER A 354 -9.43 -20.97 2.13
CA SER A 354 -10.20 -22.09 2.67
C SER A 354 -10.63 -21.91 4.13
N LEU A 355 -10.09 -20.91 4.85
CA LEU A 355 -10.54 -20.59 6.20
C LEU A 355 -11.85 -19.79 6.13
N THR A 356 -12.94 -20.38 6.61
CA THR A 356 -14.26 -19.75 6.62
C THR A 356 -14.98 -20.02 7.94
N PHE A 357 -15.84 -19.06 8.30
CA PHE A 357 -16.71 -19.13 9.47
C PHE A 357 -18.17 -19.08 9.02
N SER A 358 -18.98 -19.92 9.63
CA SER A 358 -20.42 -20.01 9.37
C SER A 358 -21.20 -19.43 10.53
N ILE A 359 -22.38 -18.89 10.23
CA ILE A 359 -23.33 -18.45 11.27
C ILE A 359 -23.59 -19.62 12.24
N ALA A 360 -23.62 -19.31 13.54
CA ALA A 360 -23.73 -20.23 14.67
C ALA A 360 -22.43 -20.95 15.10
N ASP A 361 -21.33 -20.83 14.36
CA ASP A 361 -20.03 -21.33 14.84
C ASP A 361 -19.67 -20.67 16.17
N THR A 362 -19.21 -21.47 17.13
CA THR A 362 -18.57 -20.97 18.34
C THR A 362 -17.11 -20.73 18.04
N VAL A 363 -16.63 -19.50 18.25
CA VAL A 363 -15.25 -19.12 18.01
C VAL A 363 -14.61 -18.72 19.33
N ALA A 364 -13.41 -19.23 19.58
CA ALA A 364 -12.56 -18.78 20.69
C ALA A 364 -11.31 -18.10 20.14
N VAL A 365 -10.93 -16.95 20.71
CA VAL A 365 -9.75 -16.17 20.29
C VAL A 365 -8.83 -15.95 21.48
N ALA A 366 -7.60 -16.44 21.38
CA ALA A 366 -6.56 -16.29 22.39
C ALA A 366 -5.81 -14.95 22.23
N ASP A 367 -5.45 -14.34 23.37
CA ASP A 367 -4.78 -13.04 23.45
C ASP A 367 -5.41 -11.97 22.52
N PRO A 368 -6.71 -11.71 22.61
CA PRO A 368 -7.41 -10.86 21.64
C PRO A 368 -6.78 -9.46 21.58
N PHE A 369 -6.55 -8.97 20.37
CA PHE A 369 -6.11 -7.61 20.11
C PHE A 369 -7.31 -6.79 19.65
N MET A 370 -7.82 -5.93 20.53
CA MET A 370 -8.97 -5.09 20.24
C MET A 370 -8.53 -3.81 19.53
N ILE A 371 -9.28 -3.42 18.51
CA ILE A 371 -9.13 -2.12 17.83
C ILE A 371 -10.46 -1.39 17.90
N LYS A 372 -10.44 -0.15 18.37
CA LYS A 372 -11.61 0.72 18.38
C LYS A 372 -11.58 1.68 17.20
N VAL A 373 -12.45 1.44 16.24
CA VAL A 373 -12.66 2.28 15.07
C VAL A 373 -13.69 3.36 15.43
N LYS A 374 -13.35 4.63 15.19
CA LYS A 374 -14.18 5.77 15.59
C LYS A 374 -14.36 6.78 14.46
N ASP A 375 -15.50 7.44 14.49
CA ASP A 375 -15.79 8.67 13.75
C ASP A 375 -15.54 8.58 12.23
N LEU A 376 -15.71 7.39 11.65
CA LEU A 376 -15.53 7.20 10.22
C LEU A 376 -16.66 7.87 9.43
N GLN A 377 -16.28 8.50 8.32
CA GLN A 377 -17.21 9.11 7.37
C GLN A 377 -17.37 8.19 6.16
N LEU A 378 -18.54 7.56 6.04
CA LEU A 378 -18.91 6.72 4.90
C LEU A 378 -20.07 7.37 4.12
N PRO A 379 -20.22 7.11 2.80
CA PRO A 379 -21.19 7.80 1.95
C PRO A 379 -22.64 7.80 2.47
N ASN A 380 -23.06 6.72 3.14
CA ASN A 380 -24.44 6.55 3.65
C ASN A 380 -24.54 6.57 5.18
N HIS A 381 -23.41 6.70 5.88
CA HIS A 381 -23.34 6.62 7.34
C HIS A 381 -22.29 7.61 7.87
N SER A 382 -22.76 8.62 8.60
CA SER A 382 -21.90 9.55 9.33
C SER A 382 -21.55 9.00 10.72
N ASN A 383 -20.34 9.28 11.19
CA ASN A 383 -19.86 8.94 12.55
C ASN A 383 -19.91 7.43 12.86
N VAL A 384 -19.50 6.62 11.89
CA VAL A 384 -19.43 5.16 12.05
C VAL A 384 -18.34 4.80 13.05
N SER A 385 -18.75 4.11 14.11
CA SER A 385 -17.86 3.61 15.15
C SER A 385 -18.17 2.16 15.46
N PHE A 386 -17.14 1.32 15.59
CA PHE A 386 -17.27 -0.08 15.95
C PHE A 386 -15.96 -0.60 16.56
N SER A 387 -16.02 -1.78 17.19
CA SER A 387 -14.84 -2.48 17.67
C SER A 387 -14.53 -3.68 16.78
N SER A 388 -13.25 -3.98 16.58
CA SER A 388 -12.80 -5.22 15.95
C SER A 388 -11.83 -5.98 16.87
N ILE A 389 -11.74 -7.29 16.67
CA ILE A 389 -10.67 -8.15 17.16
C ILE A 389 -9.80 -8.54 15.97
N ARG A 390 -8.55 -8.08 16.00
CA ARG A 390 -7.52 -8.45 15.03
C ARG A 390 -6.86 -9.75 15.45
N VAL A 391 -6.89 -10.74 14.57
CA VAL A 391 -6.23 -12.03 14.74
C VAL A 391 -5.13 -12.14 13.69
N PRO A 392 -3.85 -11.88 14.04
CA PRO A 392 -2.76 -11.80 13.07
C PRO A 392 -2.41 -13.16 12.43
N THR A 393 -2.76 -14.26 13.11
CA THR A 393 -2.51 -15.62 12.62
C THR A 393 -3.65 -16.56 13.05
N PRO A 394 -4.08 -17.50 12.19
CA PRO A 394 -5.19 -18.38 12.54
C PRO A 394 -4.87 -19.38 13.66
N SER A 395 -3.61 -19.51 14.09
CA SER A 395 -3.25 -20.35 15.24
C SER A 395 -3.81 -19.82 16.58
N LYS A 396 -4.21 -18.54 16.64
CA LYS A 396 -4.80 -17.91 17.82
C LYS A 396 -6.33 -17.96 17.87
N ILE A 397 -6.95 -18.68 16.94
CA ILE A 397 -8.40 -18.80 16.87
C ILE A 397 -8.79 -20.27 16.78
N SER A 398 -9.94 -20.63 17.33
CA SER A 398 -10.53 -21.95 17.18
C SER A 398 -11.97 -21.84 16.69
N ARG A 399 -12.44 -22.86 15.98
CA ARG A 399 -13.82 -22.99 15.50
C ARG A 399 -14.41 -24.27 16.07
N ASN A 400 -15.47 -24.14 16.85
CA ASN A 400 -16.16 -25.24 17.54
C ASN A 400 -15.21 -26.13 18.34
N GLY A 401 -14.24 -25.51 19.04
CA GLY A 401 -13.22 -26.19 19.84
C GLY A 401 -12.00 -26.70 19.07
N CYS A 402 -12.01 -26.64 17.73
CA CYS A 402 -10.90 -27.12 16.91
C CYS A 402 -10.05 -25.97 16.37
N LEU A 403 -8.72 -26.10 16.46
CA LEU A 403 -7.79 -25.18 15.80
C LEU A 403 -7.84 -25.35 14.26
N PRO A 404 -7.59 -24.27 13.48
CA PRO A 404 -7.45 -24.36 12.03
C PRO A 404 -6.41 -25.40 11.61
N LYS A 405 -6.72 -26.14 10.55
CA LYS A 405 -5.80 -27.12 9.96
C LYS A 405 -4.65 -26.40 9.25
N PRO A 406 -3.46 -27.02 9.09
CA PRO A 406 -2.34 -26.41 8.39
C PRO A 406 -2.68 -25.85 7.00
N LYS A 407 -3.54 -26.53 6.23
CA LYS A 407 -4.02 -26.08 4.91
C LYS A 407 -4.89 -24.81 4.90
N GLN A 408 -5.30 -24.34 6.09
CA GLN A 408 -6.12 -23.14 6.28
C GLN A 408 -5.27 -21.93 6.72
N LEU A 409 -4.00 -22.15 7.04
CA LEU A 409 -3.00 -21.10 7.23
C LEU A 409 -2.52 -20.62 5.86
N ALA A 410 -2.07 -19.37 5.74
CA ALA A 410 -1.44 -18.97 4.50
C ALA A 410 -0.16 -19.80 4.28
N PRO A 411 0.20 -20.11 3.02
CA PRO A 411 1.48 -20.74 2.74
C PRO A 411 2.63 -19.84 3.23
N SER A 412 3.72 -20.46 3.68
CA SER A 412 4.94 -19.75 4.10
C SER A 412 5.56 -18.88 3.00
N HIS A 413 5.14 -19.05 1.75
CA HIS A 413 5.48 -18.18 0.63
C HIS A 413 4.20 -17.73 -0.09
N LEU A 414 3.96 -16.41 -0.13
CA LEU A 414 2.86 -15.82 -0.89
C LEU A 414 3.05 -16.05 -2.38
N LYS A 415 2.03 -16.59 -3.06
CA LYS A 415 1.90 -16.48 -4.52
C LYS A 415 1.37 -15.08 -4.81
N ILE A 416 2.24 -14.20 -5.31
CA ILE A 416 2.02 -12.75 -5.47
C ILE A 416 0.98 -12.38 -6.55
N SER A 417 0.27 -13.34 -7.16
CA SER A 417 -0.79 -13.06 -8.14
C SER A 417 -2.05 -12.41 -7.53
N ALA A 418 -1.97 -11.84 -6.33
CA ALA A 418 -3.10 -11.31 -5.57
C ALA A 418 -2.79 -10.02 -4.79
N LEU A 419 -1.70 -9.30 -5.12
CA LEU A 419 -1.43 -7.95 -4.59
C LEU A 419 -1.89 -6.89 -5.59
#